data_AF-A0A939ZSP5-F1
#
_entry.id   AF-A0A939ZSP5-F1
#
_cell.length_a   1.000
_cell.length_b   1.000
_cell.length_c   1.000
_cell.angle_alpha   90.00
_cell.angle_beta   90.00
_cell.angle_gamma   90.00
#
_symmetry.space_group_name_H-M   'P 1'
#
loop_
_entity.id
_entity.type
_entity.pdbx_description
1 polymer ?
#
loop_
_entity_poly.entity_id
_entity_poly.type
_entity_poly.pdbx_seq_one_letter_code
_entity_poly.pdbx_strand_id
1 'polypeptide(L)'
;MNTRAYLKLNRKQKLFSVLKTIAYFAGYPLFLLFVVAGSVQFMHFEAFEKTWFIGIGIALIPWLLTAILQIVFARFCTSQNIKTIVVTVFVAVCMLGTGGILDLYGSKTVEKLDEQYAESSVEIPTYKYLVGHYVSTTKDYPSTLDDYRKRLEYFCLIYNVDQEGEIKNSRNTDGTPYTVGEDGIPYNPNGLVSECYIYSADFALTQLITYYELEAKMAALGKDIEAEYNTLLPQVEASQEYIQYQQTKEYQDAYGAGGSAYDHMLTVDRLDELIPVVAKYLKFILEHNGTIGPLLELVGVDLAPLDSITSTQDLIDYVQNDLLPLVSGMLDAETQATINNFLDVDTINALLYDINYYYSPTVRPSFDFFGEAKASGELIGEYRDGEGNVVFSAEEMHQFALARFYAKIQGAFIGSVLIPNQDTGIGAMTNANGNIGMVTMNDSGFPAEKGISLEEMRQLKADNQYIPHLYPVLAARRFVYTFAGLVALMTILFYQFIRREEDTIKEMRELTQEGGAE
;
A
#
# COMPACT_ATOMS: atom_id res chain seq x y z
N MET A 1 1.78 -59.82 46.95
CA MET A 1 2.10 -58.59 46.15
C MET A 1 3.54 -58.09 46.40
N ASN A 2 4.39 -57.98 45.36
CA ASN A 2 5.78 -57.49 45.49
C ASN A 2 5.90 -55.96 45.25
N THR A 3 5.73 -55.17 46.31
CA THR A 3 5.64 -53.70 46.26
C THR A 3 6.87 -53.02 45.62
N ARG A 4 8.08 -53.58 45.79
CA ARG A 4 9.31 -53.03 45.19
C ARG A 4 9.34 -53.20 43.67
N ALA A 5 8.87 -54.33 43.15
CA ALA A 5 8.78 -54.57 41.71
C ALA A 5 7.76 -53.63 41.06
N TYR A 6 6.57 -53.50 41.66
CA TYR A 6 5.51 -52.59 41.18
C TYR A 6 5.97 -51.13 41.13
N LEU A 7 6.62 -50.62 42.19
CA LEU A 7 7.16 -49.25 42.21
C LEU A 7 8.20 -48.99 41.11
N LYS A 8 9.02 -50.00 40.75
CA LYS A 8 10.01 -49.91 39.68
C LYS A 8 9.34 -49.82 38.29
N LEU A 9 8.26 -50.57 38.07
CA LEU A 9 7.50 -50.54 36.82
C LEU A 9 6.69 -49.25 36.65
N ASN A 10 6.04 -48.76 37.71
CA ASN A 10 5.33 -47.46 37.69
C ASN A 10 6.29 -46.31 37.31
N ARG A 11 7.52 -46.30 37.85
CA ARG A 11 8.57 -45.35 37.44
C ARG A 11 8.94 -45.47 35.95
N LYS A 12 9.08 -46.70 35.42
CA LYS A 12 9.33 -46.92 33.98
C LYS A 12 8.17 -46.42 33.11
N GLN A 13 6.93 -46.74 33.48
CA GLN A 13 5.74 -46.30 32.75
C GLN A 13 5.70 -44.77 32.64
N LYS A 14 5.87 -44.06 33.78
CA LYS A 14 5.93 -42.59 33.80
C LYS A 14 7.04 -42.04 32.90
N LEU A 15 8.22 -42.65 32.92
CA LEU A 15 9.33 -42.26 32.03
C LEU A 15 8.97 -42.42 30.55
N PHE A 16 8.38 -43.55 30.14
CA PHE A 16 7.96 -43.76 28.75
C PHE A 16 6.83 -42.80 28.33
N SER A 17 5.88 -42.49 29.22
CA SER A 17 4.82 -41.51 28.94
C SER A 17 5.36 -40.08 28.73
N VAL A 18 6.38 -39.69 29.52
CA VAL A 18 7.09 -38.42 29.34
C VAL A 18 7.89 -38.41 28.03
N LEU A 19 8.66 -39.46 27.75
CA LEU A 19 9.47 -39.56 26.52
C LEU A 19 8.61 -39.59 25.25
N LYS A 20 7.47 -40.28 25.27
CA LYS A 20 6.44 -40.22 24.21
C LYS A 20 5.98 -38.79 23.97
N THR A 21 5.65 -38.07 25.03
CA THR A 21 5.18 -36.67 24.95
C THR A 21 6.26 -35.76 24.36
N ILE A 22 7.51 -35.89 24.82
CA ILE A 22 8.66 -35.14 24.29
C ILE A 22 8.88 -35.44 22.81
N ALA A 23 8.85 -36.72 22.40
CA ALA A 23 8.99 -37.11 21.00
C ALA A 23 7.89 -36.52 20.11
N TYR A 24 6.63 -36.49 20.59
CA TYR A 24 5.53 -35.83 19.86
C TYR A 24 5.80 -34.33 19.66
N PHE A 25 6.15 -33.61 20.73
CA PHE A 25 6.43 -32.16 20.64
C PHE A 25 7.66 -31.82 19.80
N ALA A 26 8.72 -32.63 19.85
CA ALA A 26 9.93 -32.46 19.04
C ALA A 26 9.72 -32.76 17.53
N GLY A 27 8.58 -33.33 17.15
CA GLY A 27 8.16 -33.53 15.77
C GLY A 27 7.41 -32.32 15.20
N TYR A 28 6.13 -32.51 14.87
CA TYR A 28 5.31 -31.49 14.20
C TYR A 28 5.16 -30.16 14.95
N PRO A 29 4.94 -30.11 16.28
CA PRO A 29 4.81 -28.84 16.99
C PRO A 29 6.10 -28.00 16.94
N LEU A 30 7.27 -28.64 17.04
CA LEU A 30 8.56 -27.94 16.88
C LEU A 30 8.74 -27.44 15.44
N PHE A 31 8.44 -28.27 14.43
CA PHE A 31 8.45 -27.85 13.02
C PHE A 31 7.55 -26.63 12.78
N LEU A 32 6.31 -26.64 13.30
CA LEU A 32 5.38 -25.52 13.19
C LEU A 32 5.94 -24.26 13.86
N LEU A 33 6.53 -24.38 15.05
CA LEU A 33 7.16 -23.25 15.76
C LEU A 33 8.30 -22.64 14.93
N PHE A 34 9.13 -23.45 14.27
CA PHE A 34 10.18 -22.96 13.38
C PHE A 34 9.63 -22.28 12.12
N VAL A 35 8.53 -22.76 11.54
CA VAL A 35 7.85 -22.09 10.42
C VAL A 35 7.27 -20.75 10.88
N VAL A 36 6.60 -20.69 12.03
CA VAL A 36 6.09 -19.44 12.62
C VAL A 36 7.24 -18.46 12.87
N ALA A 37 8.36 -18.90 13.45
CA ALA A 37 9.55 -18.08 13.65
C ALA A 37 10.13 -17.55 12.32
N GLY A 38 10.10 -18.37 11.26
CA GLY A 38 10.44 -17.95 9.90
C GLY A 38 9.43 -17.00 9.25
N SER A 39 8.17 -16.97 9.69
CA SER A 39 7.18 -16.00 9.23
C SER A 39 7.27 -14.64 9.93
N VAL A 40 7.93 -14.53 11.09
CA VAL A 40 8.01 -13.27 11.89
C VAL A 40 8.58 -12.09 11.09
N GLN A 41 9.54 -12.35 10.21
CA GLN A 41 10.17 -11.34 9.34
C GLN A 41 9.19 -10.68 8.34
N PHE A 42 8.08 -11.35 8.04
CA PHE A 42 7.01 -10.84 7.17
C PHE A 42 5.89 -10.16 7.98
N MET A 43 5.66 -10.53 9.25
CA MET A 43 4.55 -10.01 10.07
C MET A 43 4.59 -8.49 10.34
N HIS A 44 5.75 -7.86 10.16
CA HIS A 44 5.99 -6.44 10.49
C HIS A 44 6.20 -5.58 9.23
N PHE A 45 5.73 -6.05 8.08
CA PHE A 45 5.89 -5.34 6.80
C PHE A 45 4.58 -5.45 6.02
N GLU A 46 3.99 -4.29 5.76
CA GLU A 46 2.60 -4.11 5.31
C GLU A 46 2.32 -4.85 3.99
N ALA A 47 3.27 -4.85 3.05
CA ALA A 47 3.24 -5.66 1.83
C ALA A 47 3.03 -7.18 2.04
N PHE A 48 3.14 -7.71 3.27
CA PHE A 48 2.88 -9.10 3.61
C PHE A 48 1.69 -9.30 4.56
N GLU A 49 0.93 -8.27 4.93
CA GLU A 49 -0.15 -8.35 5.93
C GLU A 49 -1.17 -9.45 5.61
N LYS A 50 -1.53 -9.57 4.33
CA LYS A 50 -2.50 -10.55 3.81
C LYS A 50 -1.87 -11.91 3.44
N THR A 51 -0.55 -12.09 3.58
CA THR A 51 0.18 -13.26 3.04
C THR A 51 1.14 -13.97 4.01
N TRP A 52 1.58 -13.32 5.10
CA TRP A 52 2.59 -13.87 6.03
C TRP A 52 2.21 -15.26 6.61
N PHE A 53 0.92 -15.54 6.72
CA PHE A 53 0.36 -16.79 7.25
C PHE A 53 0.33 -17.95 6.25
N ILE A 54 0.55 -17.71 4.94
CA ILE A 54 0.51 -18.75 3.90
C ILE A 54 1.47 -19.90 4.22
N GLY A 55 2.70 -19.56 4.65
CA GLY A 55 3.70 -20.56 5.05
C GLY A 55 3.27 -21.42 6.25
N ILE A 56 2.55 -20.82 7.20
CA ILE A 56 2.01 -21.52 8.39
C ILE A 56 0.87 -22.46 7.96
N GLY A 57 -0.03 -22.01 7.10
CA GLY A 57 -1.11 -22.83 6.53
C GLY A 57 -0.57 -24.07 5.81
N ILE A 58 0.48 -23.89 4.99
CA ILE A 58 1.20 -24.99 4.32
C ILE A 58 1.80 -25.97 5.33
N ALA A 59 2.38 -25.49 6.43
CA ALA A 59 2.98 -26.33 7.47
C ALA A 59 1.95 -27.12 8.30
N LEU A 60 0.70 -26.64 8.43
CA LEU A 60 -0.37 -27.34 9.12
C LEU A 60 -0.88 -28.57 8.33
N ILE A 61 -0.88 -28.53 6.99
CA ILE A 61 -1.44 -29.59 6.15
C ILE A 61 -0.78 -30.97 6.40
N PRO A 62 0.56 -31.14 6.37
CA PRO A 62 1.22 -32.43 6.66
C PRO A 62 0.92 -32.97 8.06
N TRP A 63 0.80 -32.07 9.05
CA TRP A 63 0.49 -32.44 10.43
C TRP A 63 -0.94 -32.97 10.55
N LEU A 64 -1.92 -32.26 9.96
CA LEU A 64 -3.32 -32.68 9.93
C LEU A 64 -3.51 -34.02 9.21
N LEU A 65 -2.90 -34.18 8.03
CA LEU A 65 -2.91 -35.45 7.29
C LEU A 65 -2.35 -36.61 8.11
N THR A 66 -1.23 -36.38 8.82
CA THR A 66 -0.65 -37.39 9.70
C THR A 66 -1.54 -37.69 10.89
N ALA A 67 -2.13 -36.68 11.55
CA ALA A 67 -3.01 -36.86 12.69
C ALA A 67 -4.27 -37.68 12.31
N ILE A 68 -4.88 -37.39 11.16
CA ILE A 68 -5.99 -38.17 10.59
C ILE A 68 -5.56 -39.61 10.36
N LEU A 69 -4.39 -39.84 9.75
CA LEU A 69 -3.86 -41.19 9.53
C LEU A 69 -3.65 -41.95 10.84
N GLN A 70 -3.07 -41.30 11.86
CA GLN A 70 -2.85 -41.91 13.18
C GLN A 70 -4.18 -42.33 13.83
N ILE A 71 -5.23 -41.52 13.73
CA ILE A 71 -6.58 -41.84 14.23
C ILE A 71 -7.18 -43.05 13.49
N VAL A 72 -7.06 -43.10 12.15
CA VAL A 72 -7.52 -44.24 11.35
C VAL A 72 -6.76 -45.52 11.73
N PHE A 73 -5.43 -45.47 11.79
CA PHE A 73 -4.60 -46.64 12.13
C PHE A 73 -4.76 -47.10 13.58
N ALA A 74 -5.09 -46.19 14.51
CA ALA A 74 -5.46 -46.56 15.88
C ALA A 74 -6.72 -47.44 15.93
N ARG A 75 -7.65 -47.26 14.97
CA ARG A 75 -8.94 -47.96 14.91
C ARG A 75 -8.90 -49.26 14.11
N PHE A 76 -8.09 -49.35 13.05
CA PHE A 76 -8.10 -50.49 12.13
C PHE A 76 -6.90 -51.44 12.21
N CYS A 77 -5.76 -51.03 12.77
CA CYS A 77 -4.59 -51.92 12.91
C CYS A 77 -4.40 -52.41 14.35
N THR A 78 -4.15 -53.71 14.51
CA THR A 78 -3.78 -54.33 15.79
C THR A 78 -2.27 -54.39 15.99
N SER A 79 -1.47 -54.55 14.92
CA SER A 79 -0.01 -54.64 15.02
C SER A 79 0.66 -53.27 15.13
N GLN A 80 1.29 -53.01 16.29
CA GLN A 80 1.99 -51.76 16.55
C GLN A 80 3.19 -51.55 15.61
N ASN A 81 3.91 -52.62 15.23
CA ASN A 81 5.04 -52.52 14.30
C ASN A 81 4.57 -52.03 12.91
N ILE A 82 3.42 -52.50 12.43
CA ILE A 82 2.86 -52.07 11.15
C ILE A 82 2.44 -50.60 11.22
N LYS A 83 1.79 -50.16 12.31
CA LYS A 83 1.48 -48.73 12.52
C LYS A 83 2.75 -47.87 12.47
N THR A 84 3.80 -48.25 13.21
CA THR A 84 5.06 -47.50 13.24
C THR A 84 5.65 -47.35 11.84
N ILE A 85 5.77 -48.45 11.09
CA ILE A 85 6.36 -48.42 9.74
C ILE A 85 5.50 -47.58 8.79
N VAL A 86 4.19 -47.84 8.71
CA VAL A 86 3.31 -47.17 7.75
C VAL A 86 3.19 -45.67 8.05
N VAL A 87 3.01 -45.27 9.31
CA VAL A 87 2.92 -43.85 9.67
C VAL A 87 4.27 -43.14 9.49
N THR A 88 5.40 -43.79 9.77
CA THR A 88 6.73 -43.20 9.51
C THR A 88 6.98 -43.00 8.01
N VAL A 89 6.68 -44.00 7.18
CA VAL A 89 6.81 -43.89 5.72
C VAL A 89 5.88 -42.82 5.18
N PHE A 90 4.63 -42.74 5.65
CA PHE A 90 3.70 -41.68 5.28
C PHE A 90 4.19 -40.30 5.69
N VAL A 91 4.69 -40.12 6.91
CA VAL A 91 5.28 -38.84 7.38
C VAL A 91 6.44 -38.41 6.49
N ALA A 92 7.35 -39.32 6.15
CA ALA A 92 8.45 -39.02 5.24
C ALA A 92 7.97 -38.63 3.84
N VAL A 93 7.01 -39.37 3.27
CA VAL A 93 6.41 -39.09 1.96
C VAL A 93 5.62 -37.78 1.96
N CYS A 94 4.87 -37.47 3.02
CA CYS A 94 4.13 -36.22 3.14
C CYS A 94 5.07 -35.02 3.28
N MET A 95 6.09 -35.09 4.14
CA MET A 95 7.04 -33.98 4.29
C MET A 95 7.84 -33.73 3.00
N LEU A 96 8.42 -34.78 2.40
CA LEU A 96 9.19 -34.65 1.15
C LEU A 96 8.29 -34.28 -0.04
N GLY A 97 7.07 -34.83 -0.09
CA GLY A 97 6.06 -34.52 -1.10
C GLY A 97 5.58 -33.09 -1.04
N THR A 98 5.32 -32.56 0.17
CA THR A 98 5.05 -31.12 0.37
C THR A 98 6.22 -30.30 -0.14
N GLY A 99 7.46 -30.62 0.24
CA GLY A 99 8.66 -29.92 -0.28
C GLY A 99 8.68 -29.87 -1.81
N GLY A 100 8.48 -31.01 -2.47
CA GLY A 100 8.45 -31.09 -3.93
C GLY A 100 7.30 -30.33 -4.59
N ILE A 101 6.13 -30.24 -3.94
CA ILE A 101 5.00 -29.41 -4.39
C ILE A 101 5.35 -27.92 -4.28
N LEU A 102 6.02 -27.49 -3.21
CA LEU A 102 6.44 -26.09 -3.06
C LEU A 102 7.54 -25.72 -4.07
N ASP A 103 8.46 -26.64 -4.36
CA ASP A 103 9.48 -26.47 -5.41
C ASP A 103 8.84 -26.36 -6.80
N LEU A 104 7.82 -27.20 -7.10
CA LEU A 104 7.07 -27.12 -8.35
C LEU A 104 6.22 -25.84 -8.47
N TYR A 105 5.61 -25.39 -7.37
CA TYR A 105 4.87 -24.13 -7.34
C TYR A 105 5.81 -22.94 -7.59
N GLY A 106 6.89 -22.82 -6.81
CA GLY A 106 7.81 -21.70 -6.91
C GLY A 106 8.54 -21.63 -8.24
N SER A 107 8.95 -22.77 -8.82
CA SER A 107 9.54 -22.80 -10.16
C SER A 107 8.57 -22.35 -11.23
N LYS A 108 7.31 -22.83 -11.22
CA LYS A 108 6.27 -22.40 -12.17
C LYS A 108 5.86 -20.93 -12.00
N THR A 109 5.89 -20.39 -10.79
CA THR A 109 5.65 -18.96 -10.58
C THR A 109 6.75 -18.12 -11.21
N VAL A 110 8.02 -18.50 -11.02
CA VAL A 110 9.15 -17.81 -11.65
C VAL A 110 9.15 -17.97 -13.17
N GLU A 111 8.89 -19.17 -13.70
CA GLU A 111 8.77 -19.45 -15.15
C GLU A 111 7.71 -18.54 -15.81
N LYS A 112 6.53 -18.39 -15.18
CA LYS A 112 5.47 -17.49 -15.68
C LYS A 112 5.85 -16.00 -15.63
N LEU A 113 6.61 -15.58 -14.62
CA LEU A 113 7.08 -14.19 -14.52
C LEU A 113 8.14 -13.91 -15.57
N ASP A 114 9.05 -14.85 -15.81
CA ASP A 114 10.05 -14.80 -16.87
C ASP A 114 9.37 -14.71 -18.26
N GLU A 115 8.32 -15.50 -18.50
CA GLU A 115 7.46 -15.39 -19.69
C GLU A 115 6.72 -14.04 -19.79
N GLN A 116 6.15 -13.53 -18.69
CA GLN A 116 5.39 -12.27 -18.64
C GLN A 116 6.27 -11.05 -18.88
N TYR A 117 7.52 -11.07 -18.42
CA TYR A 117 8.44 -9.94 -18.46
C TYR A 117 9.56 -10.08 -19.52
N ALA A 118 9.51 -11.12 -20.37
CA ALA A 118 10.53 -11.45 -21.38
C ALA A 118 10.90 -10.32 -22.37
N GLU A 119 9.94 -9.43 -22.68
CA GLU A 119 10.14 -8.28 -23.59
C GLU A 119 10.40 -6.96 -22.85
N SER A 120 10.51 -7.01 -21.51
CA SER A 120 10.70 -5.85 -20.65
C SER A 120 12.14 -5.76 -20.10
N SER A 121 12.47 -4.63 -19.44
CA SER A 121 13.74 -4.43 -18.74
C SER A 121 13.76 -5.01 -17.31
N VAL A 122 12.80 -5.87 -16.95
CA VAL A 122 12.69 -6.43 -15.58
C VAL A 122 13.53 -7.70 -15.47
N GLU A 123 14.42 -7.76 -14.48
CA GLU A 123 15.18 -8.97 -14.16
C GLU A 123 14.42 -9.83 -13.13
N ILE A 124 13.93 -10.99 -13.56
CA ILE A 124 13.32 -11.99 -12.66
C ILE A 124 14.40 -12.96 -12.16
N PRO A 125 14.72 -13.00 -10.85
CA PRO A 125 15.77 -13.89 -10.35
C PRO A 125 15.36 -15.35 -10.44
N THR A 126 16.25 -16.20 -10.96
CA THR A 126 15.97 -17.64 -11.11
C THR A 126 15.50 -18.29 -9.80
N TYR A 127 14.58 -19.26 -9.88
CA TYR A 127 14.04 -19.94 -8.69
C TYR A 127 15.12 -20.49 -7.75
N LYS A 128 16.20 -21.05 -8.33
CA LYS A 128 17.37 -21.54 -7.58
C LYS A 128 18.09 -20.44 -6.80
N TYR A 129 18.19 -19.23 -7.37
CA TYR A 129 18.75 -18.07 -6.69
C TYR A 129 17.87 -17.65 -5.51
N LEU A 130 16.56 -17.50 -5.72
CA LEU A 130 15.60 -17.12 -4.67
C LEU A 130 15.60 -18.11 -3.49
N VAL A 131 15.63 -19.42 -3.73
CA VAL A 131 15.72 -20.44 -2.67
C VAL A 131 16.96 -20.25 -1.76
N GLY A 132 18.06 -19.72 -2.30
CA GLY A 132 19.29 -19.43 -1.55
C GLY A 132 19.32 -18.05 -0.88
N HIS A 133 18.67 -17.04 -1.48
CA HIS A 133 18.91 -15.62 -1.18
C HIS A 133 17.69 -14.84 -0.70
N TYR A 134 16.48 -15.42 -0.68
CA TYR A 134 15.28 -14.74 -0.18
C TYR A 134 15.45 -14.21 1.25
N VAL A 135 16.22 -14.93 2.09
CA VAL A 135 16.68 -14.50 3.42
C VAL A 135 18.09 -15.05 3.66
N SER A 136 19.09 -14.18 3.50
CA SER A 136 20.51 -14.52 3.72
C SER A 136 20.83 -14.65 5.21
N THR A 137 21.23 -15.83 5.67
CA THR A 137 21.76 -16.04 7.04
C THR A 137 23.28 -15.89 7.13
N THR A 138 23.93 -15.40 6.07
CA THR A 138 25.39 -15.19 5.93
C THR A 138 25.66 -13.76 5.50
N LYS A 139 26.62 -13.08 6.12
CA LYS A 139 26.90 -11.64 5.89
C LYS A 139 27.34 -11.28 4.48
N ASP A 140 27.85 -12.24 3.72
CA ASP A 140 28.54 -12.01 2.44
C ASP A 140 27.60 -12.01 1.22
N TYR A 141 26.30 -12.23 1.42
CA TYR A 141 25.29 -12.24 0.36
C TYR A 141 24.09 -11.38 0.77
N PRO A 142 23.60 -10.46 -0.08
CA PRO A 142 22.43 -9.65 0.23
C PRO A 142 21.15 -10.50 0.26
N SER A 143 20.23 -10.13 1.15
CA SER A 143 18.88 -10.69 1.25
C SER A 143 17.99 -10.02 0.22
N THR A 144 17.39 -10.79 -0.70
CA THR A 144 16.46 -10.21 -1.69
C THR A 144 15.15 -9.73 -1.07
N LEU A 145 14.85 -10.09 0.19
CA LEU A 145 13.79 -9.48 1.00
C LEU A 145 14.19 -8.09 1.51
N ASP A 146 15.44 -7.94 1.95
CA ASP A 146 15.92 -6.67 2.52
C ASP A 146 16.09 -5.63 1.42
N ASP A 147 16.52 -6.04 0.23
CA ASP A 147 16.67 -5.14 -0.92
C ASP A 147 15.31 -4.74 -1.51
N TYR A 148 14.35 -5.67 -1.57
CA TYR A 148 12.94 -5.35 -1.88
C TYR A 148 12.35 -4.36 -0.86
N ARG A 149 12.53 -4.62 0.45
CA ARG A 149 12.06 -3.74 1.51
C ARG A 149 12.60 -2.32 1.36
N LYS A 150 13.92 -2.17 1.18
CA LYS A 150 14.54 -0.84 0.97
C LYS A 150 14.00 -0.13 -0.26
N ARG A 151 13.82 -0.84 -1.39
CA ARG A 151 13.25 -0.23 -2.62
C ARG A 151 11.83 0.26 -2.40
N LEU A 152 10.98 -0.54 -1.73
CA LEU A 152 9.60 -0.15 -1.44
C LEU A 152 9.54 1.00 -0.42
N GLU A 153 10.30 0.93 0.67
CA GLU A 153 10.38 2.00 1.67
C GLU A 153 10.91 3.32 1.07
N TYR A 154 11.91 3.24 0.16
CA TYR A 154 12.45 4.41 -0.55
C TYR A 154 11.43 5.02 -1.53
N PHE A 155 10.70 4.19 -2.28
CA PHE A 155 9.61 4.65 -3.14
C PHE A 155 8.48 5.30 -2.31
N CYS A 156 8.00 4.65 -1.24
CA CYS A 156 7.01 5.21 -0.33
C CYS A 156 7.44 6.59 0.23
N LEU A 157 8.70 6.72 0.63
CA LEU A 157 9.26 7.97 1.16
C LEU A 157 9.33 9.10 0.12
N ILE A 158 9.85 8.82 -1.08
CA ILE A 158 9.98 9.80 -2.17
C ILE A 158 8.61 10.31 -2.60
N TYR A 159 7.68 9.40 -2.86
CA TYR A 159 6.40 9.74 -3.46
C TYR A 159 5.34 10.16 -2.42
N ASN A 160 5.66 10.09 -1.13
CA ASN A 160 4.75 10.25 0.00
C ASN A 160 3.50 9.35 -0.15
N VAL A 161 3.74 8.05 -0.36
CA VAL A 161 2.71 7.02 -0.56
C VAL A 161 2.86 5.87 0.44
N ASP A 162 1.75 5.27 0.87
CA ASP A 162 1.76 4.10 1.77
C ASP A 162 1.78 2.79 0.96
N GLN A 163 1.93 1.62 1.60
CA GLN A 163 2.07 0.37 0.83
C GLN A 163 0.72 -0.13 0.31
N GLU A 164 -0.30 -0.22 1.17
CA GLU A 164 -1.69 -0.54 0.79
C GLU A 164 -2.57 0.71 0.57
N GLY A 165 -2.07 1.90 0.92
CA GLY A 165 -2.80 3.17 0.87
C GLY A 165 -3.63 3.39 2.15
N GLU A 166 -3.51 4.56 2.77
CA GLU A 166 -4.12 4.84 4.08
C GLU A 166 -5.06 6.05 4.04
N ILE A 167 -6.16 5.99 4.81
CA ILE A 167 -6.97 7.16 5.13
C ILE A 167 -6.48 7.75 6.45
N LYS A 168 -5.74 8.86 6.40
CA LYS A 168 -5.12 9.48 7.58
C LYS A 168 -6.14 10.11 8.55
N ASN A 169 -7.38 10.36 8.13
CA ASN A 169 -8.46 10.90 8.98
C ASN A 169 -9.81 10.21 8.73
N SER A 170 -10.69 10.18 9.73
CA SER A 170 -12.03 9.57 9.61
C SER A 170 -13.07 10.38 8.81
N ARG A 171 -12.69 11.56 8.32
CA ARG A 171 -13.52 12.55 7.62
C ARG A 171 -12.66 13.34 6.64
N ASN A 172 -13.27 13.90 5.62
CA ASN A 172 -12.65 14.86 4.70
C ASN A 172 -12.42 16.22 5.39
N THR A 173 -11.73 17.15 4.74
CA THR A 173 -11.38 18.47 5.30
C THR A 173 -12.63 19.34 5.53
N ASP A 174 -13.68 19.15 4.73
CA ASP A 174 -15.02 19.73 4.93
C ASP A 174 -15.81 19.11 6.12
N GLY A 175 -15.26 18.09 6.78
CA GLY A 175 -15.89 17.39 7.90
C GLY A 175 -16.95 16.35 7.51
N THR A 176 -17.18 16.08 6.22
CA THR A 176 -18.04 14.98 5.76
C THR A 176 -17.38 13.61 6.01
N PRO A 177 -18.16 12.53 6.21
CA PRO A 177 -17.61 11.18 6.15
C PRO A 177 -17.23 10.84 4.70
N TYR A 178 -16.20 10.01 4.47
CA TYR A 178 -15.96 9.44 3.15
C TYR A 178 -16.91 8.27 2.85
N THR A 179 -17.09 7.99 1.56
CA THR A 179 -17.65 6.78 0.95
C THR A 179 -16.50 6.02 0.28
N VAL A 180 -16.70 4.77 -0.16
CA VAL A 180 -15.68 3.99 -0.87
C VAL A 180 -16.23 3.57 -2.22
N GLY A 181 -15.48 3.81 -3.29
CA GLY A 181 -15.86 3.49 -4.66
C GLY A 181 -15.80 1.99 -4.96
N GLU A 182 -16.28 1.59 -6.15
CA GLU A 182 -16.13 0.19 -6.61
C GLU A 182 -14.67 -0.20 -6.86
N ASP A 183 -13.82 0.80 -7.12
CA ASP A 183 -12.35 0.71 -7.21
C ASP A 183 -11.65 0.58 -5.85
N GLY A 184 -12.38 0.72 -4.74
CA GLY A 184 -11.85 0.74 -3.38
C GLY A 184 -11.23 2.08 -2.97
N ILE A 185 -11.27 3.10 -3.82
CA ILE A 185 -10.74 4.44 -3.50
C ILE A 185 -11.75 5.18 -2.60
N PRO A 186 -11.32 5.73 -1.45
CA PRO A 186 -12.17 6.53 -0.60
C PRO A 186 -12.48 7.88 -1.25
N TYR A 187 -13.75 8.28 -1.29
CA TYR A 187 -14.21 9.52 -1.90
C TYR A 187 -15.21 10.25 -1.00
N ASN A 188 -15.18 11.58 -0.99
CA ASN A 188 -16.16 12.43 -0.33
C ASN A 188 -17.54 12.27 -1.02
N PRO A 189 -18.67 12.13 -0.28
CA PRO A 189 -20.02 12.13 -0.82
C PRO A 189 -20.38 13.32 -1.72
N ASN A 190 -19.66 14.44 -1.58
CA ASN A 190 -19.80 15.56 -2.51
C ASN A 190 -19.31 15.21 -3.93
N GLY A 191 -18.42 14.24 -4.07
CA GLY A 191 -17.82 13.78 -5.32
C GLY A 191 -16.30 13.62 -5.24
N LEU A 192 -15.55 14.42 -4.47
CA LEU A 192 -14.08 14.42 -4.51
C LEU A 192 -13.47 13.07 -4.11
N VAL A 193 -12.27 12.71 -4.58
CA VAL A 193 -11.47 11.70 -3.86
C VAL A 193 -11.15 12.24 -2.45
N SER A 194 -11.14 11.38 -1.44
CA SER A 194 -10.99 11.81 -0.04
C SER A 194 -9.67 12.55 0.14
N GLU A 195 -9.75 13.79 0.59
CA GLU A 195 -8.61 14.70 0.87
C GLU A 195 -7.68 14.15 1.98
N CYS A 196 -8.09 13.05 2.62
CA CYS A 196 -7.36 12.37 3.68
C CYS A 196 -6.83 10.99 3.27
N TYR A 197 -7.01 10.58 2.00
CA TYR A 197 -6.46 9.35 1.45
C TYR A 197 -5.07 9.58 0.83
N ILE A 198 -4.11 8.72 1.17
CA ILE A 198 -2.80 8.62 0.52
C ILE A 198 -2.78 7.39 -0.39
N TYR A 199 -2.22 7.53 -1.59
CA TYR A 199 -2.14 6.43 -2.56
C TYR A 199 -1.40 5.20 -2.01
N SER A 200 -1.77 4.03 -2.52
CA SER A 200 -0.96 2.81 -2.39
C SER A 200 0.23 2.85 -3.34
N ALA A 201 1.31 2.15 -2.96
CA ALA A 201 2.51 2.07 -3.77
C ALA A 201 2.27 1.42 -5.14
N ASP A 202 1.39 0.42 -5.23
CA ASP A 202 1.03 -0.23 -6.49
C ASP A 202 0.22 0.69 -7.43
N PHE A 203 -0.68 1.50 -6.87
CA PHE A 203 -1.39 2.53 -7.62
C PHE A 203 -0.41 3.58 -8.16
N ALA A 204 0.45 4.12 -7.29
CA ALA A 204 1.41 5.14 -7.67
C ALA A 204 2.42 4.64 -8.74
N LEU A 205 2.96 3.43 -8.57
CA LEU A 205 3.80 2.77 -9.59
C LEU A 205 3.05 2.62 -10.92
N THR A 206 1.76 2.28 -10.88
CA THR A 206 0.94 2.15 -12.08
C THR A 206 0.79 3.48 -12.81
N GLN A 207 0.41 4.56 -12.12
CA GLN A 207 0.26 5.87 -12.77
C GLN A 207 1.59 6.39 -13.33
N LEU A 208 2.69 6.25 -12.58
CA LEU A 208 4.01 6.69 -13.03
C LEU A 208 4.52 5.91 -14.25
N ILE A 209 4.41 4.58 -14.25
CA ILE A 209 4.84 3.75 -15.38
C ILE A 209 4.02 4.09 -16.62
N THR A 210 2.69 4.16 -16.50
CA THR A 210 1.79 4.54 -17.62
C THR A 210 2.15 5.91 -18.19
N TYR A 211 2.38 6.92 -17.34
CA TYR A 211 2.77 8.25 -17.78
C TYR A 211 4.07 8.23 -18.60
N TYR A 212 5.14 7.66 -18.06
CA TYR A 212 6.46 7.68 -18.72
C TYR A 212 6.54 6.77 -19.96
N GLU A 213 5.80 5.67 -20.01
CA GLU A 213 5.74 4.80 -21.19
C GLU A 213 5.02 5.49 -22.36
N LEU A 214 3.93 6.20 -22.09
CA LEU A 214 3.16 6.91 -23.10
C LEU A 214 3.87 8.19 -23.56
N GLU A 215 4.55 8.91 -22.65
CA GLU A 215 5.49 9.99 -22.98
C GLU A 215 6.60 9.50 -23.92
N ALA A 216 7.28 8.39 -23.58
CA ALA A 216 8.32 7.82 -24.43
C ALA A 216 7.78 7.37 -25.81
N LYS A 217 6.56 6.84 -25.86
CA LYS A 217 5.90 6.43 -27.11
C LYS A 217 5.60 7.63 -28.02
N MET A 218 5.10 8.74 -27.47
CA MET A 218 4.87 9.98 -28.23
C MET A 218 6.17 10.68 -28.63
N ALA A 219 7.19 10.67 -27.77
CA ALA A 219 8.52 11.17 -28.10
C ALA A 219 9.15 10.43 -29.30
N ALA A 220 8.90 9.12 -29.42
CA ALA A 220 9.31 8.33 -30.59
C ALA A 220 8.59 8.74 -31.90
N LEU A 221 7.41 9.36 -31.80
CA LEU A 221 6.70 9.99 -32.93
C LEU A 221 7.14 11.44 -33.19
N GLY A 222 8.11 11.95 -32.43
CA GLY A 222 8.57 13.35 -32.50
C GLY A 222 7.58 14.35 -31.88
N LYS A 223 6.72 13.89 -30.97
CA LYS A 223 5.67 14.69 -30.31
C LYS A 223 5.92 14.81 -28.81
N ASP A 224 5.48 15.92 -28.24
CA ASP A 224 5.41 16.15 -26.79
C ASP A 224 3.98 15.84 -26.33
N ILE A 225 3.81 14.82 -25.48
CA ILE A 225 2.49 14.34 -25.07
C ILE A 225 1.72 15.36 -24.20
N GLU A 226 2.41 16.19 -23.42
CA GLU A 226 1.78 17.26 -22.63
C GLU A 226 1.29 18.39 -23.53
N ALA A 227 2.11 18.80 -24.50
CA ALA A 227 1.72 19.83 -25.48
C ALA A 227 0.54 19.38 -26.35
N GLU A 228 0.52 18.11 -26.77
CA GLU A 228 -0.59 17.53 -27.52
C GLU A 228 -1.84 17.39 -26.66
N TYR A 229 -1.73 16.90 -25.41
CA TYR A 229 -2.85 16.84 -24.45
C TYR A 229 -3.50 18.22 -24.27
N ASN A 230 -2.71 19.25 -24.00
CA ASN A 230 -3.18 20.63 -23.83
C ASN A 230 -3.81 21.22 -25.12
N THR A 231 -3.43 20.71 -26.30
CA THR A 231 -4.00 21.11 -27.60
C THR A 231 -5.29 20.36 -27.92
N LEU A 232 -5.43 19.12 -27.45
CA LEU A 232 -6.56 18.24 -27.74
C LEU A 232 -7.70 18.35 -26.72
N LEU A 233 -7.41 18.60 -25.45
CA LEU A 233 -8.43 18.69 -24.39
C LEU A 233 -9.52 19.73 -24.70
N PRO A 234 -9.23 20.95 -25.20
CA PRO A 234 -10.27 21.92 -25.59
C PRO A 234 -11.14 21.43 -26.75
N GLN A 235 -10.66 20.50 -27.58
CA GLN A 235 -11.42 19.89 -28.67
C GLN A 235 -12.36 18.80 -28.14
N VAL A 236 -11.92 18.06 -27.10
CA VAL A 236 -12.78 17.12 -26.37
C VAL A 236 -13.88 17.88 -25.62
N GLU A 237 -13.56 19.01 -25.00
CA GLU A 237 -14.52 19.87 -24.30
C GLU A 237 -15.52 20.54 -25.27
N ALA A 238 -15.13 20.80 -26.52
CA ALA A 238 -16.01 21.24 -27.59
C ALA A 238 -16.75 20.10 -28.31
N SER A 239 -16.52 18.83 -27.94
CA SER A 239 -17.11 17.67 -28.63
C SER A 239 -18.61 17.52 -28.37
N GLN A 240 -19.31 16.94 -29.34
CA GLN A 240 -20.74 16.70 -29.21
C GLN A 240 -21.06 15.66 -28.13
N GLU A 241 -20.16 14.70 -27.92
CA GLU A 241 -20.21 13.67 -26.88
C GLU A 241 -20.16 14.30 -25.48
N TYR A 242 -19.18 15.17 -25.20
CA TYR A 242 -19.08 15.84 -23.90
C TYR A 242 -20.23 16.83 -23.67
N ILE A 243 -20.63 17.61 -24.68
CA ILE A 243 -21.78 18.53 -24.58
C ILE A 243 -23.10 17.79 -24.30
N GLN A 244 -23.26 16.54 -24.79
CA GLN A 244 -24.41 15.70 -24.43
C GLN A 244 -24.29 15.18 -23.00
N TYR A 245 -23.09 14.82 -22.55
CA TYR A 245 -22.86 14.38 -21.18
C TYR A 245 -23.21 15.46 -20.14
N GLN A 246 -22.85 16.72 -20.42
CA GLN A 246 -23.21 17.87 -19.57
C GLN A 246 -24.74 18.10 -19.43
N GLN A 247 -25.55 17.52 -20.33
CA GLN A 247 -27.02 17.56 -20.25
C GLN A 247 -27.62 16.40 -19.46
N THR A 248 -26.81 15.43 -19.01
CA THR A 248 -27.28 14.32 -18.19
C THR A 248 -27.64 14.79 -16.78
N LYS A 249 -28.57 14.05 -16.16
CA LYS A 249 -28.92 14.29 -14.76
C LYS A 249 -27.72 14.05 -13.82
N GLU A 250 -26.89 13.05 -14.12
CA GLU A 250 -25.67 12.72 -13.39
C GLU A 250 -24.71 13.91 -13.29
N TYR A 251 -24.42 14.56 -14.43
CA TYR A 251 -23.59 15.78 -14.46
C TYR A 251 -24.26 16.95 -13.73
N GLN A 252 -25.56 17.17 -13.94
CA GLN A 252 -26.31 18.29 -13.34
C GLN A 252 -26.49 18.17 -11.83
N ASP A 253 -26.66 16.95 -11.30
CA ASP A 253 -26.75 16.69 -9.86
C ASP A 253 -25.41 16.93 -9.14
N ALA A 254 -24.28 16.99 -9.87
CA ALA A 254 -22.93 17.15 -9.33
C ALA A 254 -22.29 18.54 -9.59
N TYR A 255 -22.47 19.10 -10.79
CA TYR A 255 -21.91 20.39 -11.21
C TYR A 255 -22.96 21.52 -11.27
N GLY A 256 -24.21 21.24 -10.88
CA GLY A 256 -25.30 22.21 -10.87
C GLY A 256 -25.64 22.81 -12.24
N ALA A 257 -26.51 23.83 -12.24
CA ALA A 257 -26.97 24.48 -13.47
C ALA A 257 -25.91 25.38 -14.15
N GLY A 258 -24.79 25.67 -13.47
CA GLY A 258 -23.68 26.48 -13.99
C GLY A 258 -22.54 25.68 -14.64
N GLY A 259 -22.55 24.35 -14.51
CA GLY A 259 -21.43 23.50 -14.94
C GLY A 259 -20.19 23.60 -14.04
N SER A 260 -20.36 24.11 -12.82
CA SER A 260 -19.33 24.38 -11.82
C SER A 260 -19.86 23.96 -10.45
N ALA A 261 -19.07 23.19 -9.69
CA ALA A 261 -19.51 22.53 -8.45
C ALA A 261 -19.65 23.47 -7.23
N TYR A 262 -20.31 24.62 -7.42
CA TYR A 262 -20.52 25.69 -6.43
C TYR A 262 -21.08 25.19 -5.10
N ASP A 263 -21.91 24.14 -5.12
CA ASP A 263 -22.47 23.53 -3.90
C ASP A 263 -21.41 22.83 -3.03
N HIS A 264 -20.18 22.67 -3.52
CA HIS A 264 -19.10 21.92 -2.86
C HIS A 264 -17.75 22.66 -2.77
N MET A 265 -17.53 23.73 -3.55
CA MET A 265 -16.33 24.57 -3.46
C MET A 265 -16.35 25.51 -2.24
N LEU A 266 -15.18 25.87 -1.70
CA LEU A 266 -14.98 26.99 -0.79
C LEU A 266 -14.95 28.32 -1.58
N THR A 267 -16.13 28.83 -1.94
CA THR A 267 -16.29 30.13 -2.62
C THR A 267 -15.99 31.31 -1.70
N VAL A 268 -15.77 32.51 -2.23
CA VAL A 268 -15.71 33.73 -1.38
C VAL A 268 -17.00 33.94 -0.59
N ASP A 269 -18.19 33.65 -1.15
CA ASP A 269 -19.45 33.72 -0.38
C ASP A 269 -19.44 32.80 0.86
N ARG A 270 -18.82 31.61 0.76
CA ARG A 270 -18.65 30.68 1.89
C ARG A 270 -17.51 31.06 2.82
N LEU A 271 -16.45 31.66 2.29
CA LEU A 271 -15.39 32.24 3.10
C LEU A 271 -15.94 33.41 3.93
N ASP A 272 -16.83 34.23 3.37
CA ASP A 272 -17.58 35.30 4.05
C ASP A 272 -18.53 34.75 5.13
N GLU A 273 -19.11 33.56 4.95
CA GLU A 273 -19.86 32.88 6.03
C GLU A 273 -18.96 32.37 7.17
N LEU A 274 -17.71 31.97 6.87
CA LEU A 274 -16.78 31.38 7.84
C LEU A 274 -15.89 32.41 8.56
N ILE A 275 -15.46 33.47 7.87
CA ILE A 275 -14.61 34.54 8.39
C ILE A 275 -15.14 35.15 9.70
N PRO A 276 -16.43 35.45 9.88
CA PRO A 276 -16.98 35.99 11.12
C PRO A 276 -16.86 35.03 12.32
N VAL A 277 -16.71 33.72 12.05
CA VAL A 277 -16.47 32.69 13.08
C VAL A 277 -14.97 32.62 13.39
N VAL A 278 -14.13 32.62 12.36
CA VAL A 278 -12.66 32.61 12.49
C VAL A 278 -12.15 33.87 13.19
N ALA A 279 -12.63 35.06 12.81
CA ALA A 279 -12.26 36.33 13.42
C ALA A 279 -12.59 36.39 14.92
N LYS A 280 -13.78 35.90 15.32
CA LYS A 280 -14.17 35.77 16.73
C LYS A 280 -13.30 34.78 17.49
N TYR A 281 -12.95 33.64 16.88
CA TYR A 281 -12.11 32.63 17.51
C TYR A 281 -10.65 33.10 17.64
N LEU A 282 -10.12 33.78 16.62
CA LEU A 282 -8.81 34.42 16.63
C LEU A 282 -8.75 35.51 17.71
N LYS A 283 -9.73 36.41 17.75
CA LYS A 283 -9.85 37.43 18.81
C LYS A 283 -9.85 36.79 20.20
N PHE A 284 -10.68 35.77 20.40
CA PHE A 284 -10.74 35.02 21.67
C PHE A 284 -9.36 34.44 22.05
N ILE A 285 -8.65 33.82 21.11
CA ILE A 285 -7.28 33.32 21.35
C ILE A 285 -6.34 34.47 21.72
N LEU A 286 -6.35 35.59 20.99
CA LEU A 286 -5.45 36.72 21.22
C LEU A 286 -5.69 37.42 22.57
N GLU A 287 -6.96 37.62 22.96
CA GLU A 287 -7.35 38.18 24.26
C GLU A 287 -6.96 37.27 25.45
N HIS A 288 -7.01 35.95 25.26
CA HIS A 288 -6.76 34.98 26.34
C HIS A 288 -5.35 34.38 26.31
N ASN A 289 -4.53 34.70 25.31
CA ASN A 289 -3.12 34.31 25.25
C ASN A 289 -2.27 35.25 26.11
N GLY A 290 -1.87 34.77 27.29
CA GLY A 290 -1.10 35.53 28.27
C GLY A 290 0.33 35.97 27.86
N THR A 291 0.74 35.72 26.61
CA THR A 291 2.00 36.23 26.04
C THR A 291 1.75 37.19 24.87
N ILE A 292 0.80 36.87 23.99
CA ILE A 292 0.56 37.64 22.76
C ILE A 292 -0.36 38.84 23.01
N GLY A 293 -1.45 38.69 23.78
CA GLY A 293 -2.39 39.77 24.07
C GLY A 293 -1.72 41.03 24.66
N PRO A 294 -0.91 40.91 25.73
CA PRO A 294 -0.18 42.06 26.31
C PRO A 294 0.85 42.68 25.36
N LEU A 295 1.34 41.92 24.38
CA LEU A 295 2.33 42.39 23.41
C LEU A 295 1.67 43.17 22.27
N LEU A 296 0.47 42.76 21.85
CA LEU A 296 -0.38 43.48 20.90
C LEU A 296 -0.89 44.82 21.49
N GLU A 297 -1.31 44.80 22.76
CA GLU A 297 -1.68 46.03 23.50
C GLU A 297 -0.48 47.00 23.60
N LEU A 298 0.73 46.48 23.82
CA LEU A 298 1.97 47.27 23.90
C LEU A 298 2.38 47.92 22.56
N VAL A 299 2.09 47.28 21.41
CA VAL A 299 2.34 47.87 20.08
C VAL A 299 1.15 48.66 19.53
N GLY A 300 0.06 48.79 20.30
CA GLY A 300 -1.11 49.61 19.94
C GLY A 300 -2.02 48.98 18.88
N VAL A 301 -2.01 47.66 18.72
CA VAL A 301 -2.95 46.94 17.85
C VAL A 301 -4.32 46.88 18.54
N ASP A 302 -5.32 47.55 17.97
CA ASP A 302 -6.70 47.42 18.39
C ASP A 302 -7.32 46.13 17.81
N LEU A 303 -7.94 45.32 18.67
CA LEU A 303 -8.63 44.08 18.29
C LEU A 303 -10.15 44.27 18.14
N ALA A 304 -10.69 45.46 18.43
CA ALA A 304 -12.09 45.78 18.20
C ALA A 304 -12.53 45.66 16.72
N PRO A 305 -11.72 46.01 15.70
CA PRO A 305 -12.10 45.82 14.30
C PRO A 305 -12.41 44.36 13.92
N LEU A 306 -11.85 43.37 14.64
CA LEU A 306 -12.16 41.94 14.43
C LEU A 306 -13.64 41.60 14.73
N ASP A 307 -14.36 42.41 15.52
CA ASP A 307 -15.81 42.22 15.74
C ASP A 307 -16.65 42.64 14.52
N SER A 308 -16.11 43.55 13.69
CA SER A 308 -16.76 44.08 12.49
C SER A 308 -16.40 43.37 11.19
N ILE A 309 -15.45 42.42 11.20
CA ILE A 309 -15.12 41.63 10.02
C ILE A 309 -16.29 40.69 9.71
N THR A 310 -16.99 40.97 8.61
CA THR A 310 -18.14 40.20 8.12
C THR A 310 -17.92 39.52 6.78
N SER A 311 -16.82 39.83 6.09
CA SER A 311 -16.48 39.35 4.75
C SER A 311 -14.96 39.25 4.55
N THR A 312 -14.56 38.63 3.43
CA THR A 312 -13.18 38.54 2.95
C THR A 312 -12.60 39.93 2.65
N GLN A 313 -13.42 40.86 2.13
CA GLN A 313 -13.00 42.25 1.92
C GLN A 313 -12.73 42.95 3.26
N ASP A 314 -13.59 42.79 4.27
CA ASP A 314 -13.36 43.40 5.59
C ASP A 314 -12.06 42.91 6.24
N LEU A 315 -11.70 41.63 6.01
CA LEU A 315 -10.45 41.04 6.48
C LEU A 315 -9.23 41.59 5.74
N ILE A 316 -9.30 41.69 4.41
CA ILE A 316 -8.25 42.33 3.60
C ILE A 316 -8.06 43.79 4.05
N ASP A 317 -9.15 44.54 4.19
CA ASP A 317 -9.13 45.94 4.59
C ASP A 317 -8.50 46.12 5.97
N TYR A 318 -8.81 45.27 6.95
CA TYR A 318 -8.16 45.29 8.27
C TYR A 318 -6.66 44.97 8.19
N VAL A 319 -6.27 43.95 7.40
CA VAL A 319 -4.84 43.62 7.25
C VAL A 319 -4.08 44.75 6.55
N GLN A 320 -4.62 45.34 5.48
CA GLN A 320 -3.96 46.38 4.69
C GLN A 320 -3.96 47.76 5.34
N ASN A 321 -5.06 48.18 5.98
CA ASN A 321 -5.23 49.53 6.50
C ASN A 321 -4.86 49.68 7.99
N ASP A 322 -4.98 48.61 8.78
CA ASP A 322 -4.73 48.68 10.23
C ASP A 322 -3.47 47.90 10.64
N LEU A 323 -3.27 46.65 10.18
CA LEU A 323 -2.10 45.84 10.59
C LEU A 323 -0.82 46.16 9.82
N LEU A 324 -0.87 46.19 8.48
CA LEU A 324 0.31 46.37 7.65
C LEU A 324 1.03 47.71 7.89
N PRO A 325 0.34 48.85 8.13
CA PRO A 325 1.02 50.11 8.45
C PRO A 325 1.80 50.06 9.75
N LEU A 326 1.33 49.31 10.77
CA LEU A 326 2.02 49.15 12.05
C LEU A 326 3.35 48.39 11.91
N VAL A 327 3.45 47.45 10.97
CA VAL A 327 4.67 46.67 10.68
C VAL A 327 5.48 47.20 9.48
N SER A 328 4.95 48.17 8.72
CA SER A 328 5.60 48.74 7.53
C SER A 328 6.98 49.36 7.80
N GLY A 329 7.24 49.82 9.03
CA GLY A 329 8.57 50.29 9.45
C GLY A 329 9.61 49.17 9.67
N MET A 330 9.19 47.90 9.62
CA MET A 330 10.00 46.71 9.89
C MET A 330 10.14 45.78 8.66
N LEU A 331 9.37 46.00 7.61
CA LEU A 331 9.38 45.22 6.36
C LEU A 331 10.05 46.02 5.24
N ASP A 332 10.82 45.37 4.38
CA ASP A 332 11.32 46.00 3.16
C ASP A 332 10.20 46.23 2.12
N ALA A 333 10.46 47.10 1.15
CA ALA A 333 9.48 47.52 0.15
C ALA A 333 9.07 46.39 -0.81
N GLU A 334 9.90 45.37 -1.00
CA GLU A 334 9.62 44.22 -1.87
C GLU A 334 8.66 43.24 -1.18
N THR A 335 8.90 42.98 0.11
CA THR A 335 8.00 42.23 0.99
C THR A 335 6.63 42.93 1.12
N GLN A 336 6.60 44.25 1.29
CA GLN A 336 5.35 45.02 1.32
C GLN A 336 4.58 44.96 -0.01
N ALA A 337 5.28 45.09 -1.15
CA ALA A 337 4.66 44.97 -2.47
C ALA A 337 4.10 43.56 -2.70
N THR A 338 4.82 42.52 -2.25
CA THR A 338 4.37 41.13 -2.31
C THR A 338 3.09 40.93 -1.49
N ILE A 339 3.07 41.38 -0.23
CA ILE A 339 1.89 41.27 0.65
C ILE A 339 0.67 41.98 0.05
N ASN A 340 0.85 43.20 -0.48
CA ASN A 340 -0.24 43.94 -1.13
C ASN A 340 -0.78 43.26 -2.40
N ASN A 341 0.09 42.59 -3.16
CA ASN A 341 -0.33 41.83 -4.36
C ASN A 341 -1.02 40.50 -4.03
N PHE A 342 -0.81 39.93 -2.84
CA PHE A 342 -1.44 38.67 -2.40
C PHE A 342 -2.76 38.90 -1.62
N LEU A 343 -2.98 40.09 -1.07
CA LEU A 343 -4.18 40.46 -0.30
C LEU A 343 -5.19 41.20 -1.18
N ASP A 344 -5.73 40.52 -2.18
CA ASP A 344 -6.75 41.04 -3.08
C ASP A 344 -7.86 39.99 -3.30
N VAL A 345 -9.12 40.43 -3.45
CA VAL A 345 -10.27 39.50 -3.54
C VAL A 345 -10.23 38.67 -4.83
N ASP A 346 -9.78 39.22 -5.95
CA ASP A 346 -9.66 38.44 -7.19
C ASP A 346 -8.51 37.42 -7.09
N THR A 347 -7.42 37.80 -6.42
CA THR A 347 -6.28 36.92 -6.12
C THR A 347 -6.65 35.80 -5.14
N ILE A 348 -7.42 36.10 -4.09
CA ILE A 348 -7.95 35.09 -3.17
C ILE A 348 -8.97 34.19 -3.88
N ASN A 349 -9.85 34.74 -4.74
CA ASN A 349 -10.75 33.93 -5.57
C ASN A 349 -9.97 32.98 -6.49
N ALA A 350 -8.88 33.43 -7.11
CA ALA A 350 -8.03 32.58 -7.94
C ALA A 350 -7.37 31.44 -7.13
N LEU A 351 -6.80 31.77 -5.96
CA LEU A 351 -6.22 30.77 -5.05
C LEU A 351 -7.28 29.77 -4.55
N LEU A 352 -8.47 30.24 -4.19
CA LEU A 352 -9.58 29.37 -3.79
C LEU A 352 -10.06 28.50 -4.95
N TYR A 353 -10.14 29.04 -6.17
CA TYR A 353 -10.52 28.27 -7.35
C TYR A 353 -9.53 27.13 -7.62
N ASP A 354 -8.22 27.42 -7.54
CA ASP A 354 -7.16 26.43 -7.71
C ASP A 354 -7.12 25.38 -6.58
N ILE A 355 -7.55 25.74 -5.36
CA ILE A 355 -7.70 24.82 -4.22
C ILE A 355 -8.94 23.92 -4.38
N ASN A 356 -10.00 24.41 -5.02
CA ASN A 356 -11.30 23.75 -5.09
C ASN A 356 -11.53 22.97 -6.40
N TYR A 357 -10.60 22.11 -6.82
CA TYR A 357 -10.84 21.30 -8.02
C TYR A 357 -11.83 20.16 -7.74
N TYR A 358 -12.99 20.20 -8.41
CA TYR A 358 -14.03 19.20 -8.23
C TYR A 358 -13.90 18.03 -9.22
N TYR A 359 -13.69 16.81 -8.70
CA TYR A 359 -13.60 15.59 -9.51
C TYR A 359 -14.46 14.41 -9.03
N SER A 360 -15.32 13.93 -9.93
CA SER A 360 -16.28 12.83 -9.84
C SER A 360 -15.82 11.35 -10.06
N PRO A 361 -15.68 10.42 -9.10
CA PRO A 361 -15.70 8.99 -9.42
C PRO A 361 -17.11 8.49 -9.82
N THR A 362 -18.13 9.36 -9.76
CA THR A 362 -19.42 9.17 -10.44
C THR A 362 -19.66 10.16 -11.58
N VAL A 363 -18.70 11.04 -11.91
CA VAL A 363 -18.84 12.02 -13.00
C VAL A 363 -17.59 12.10 -13.85
N ARG A 364 -17.75 11.72 -15.11
CA ARG A 364 -16.66 11.66 -16.09
C ARG A 364 -16.07 13.06 -16.31
N PRO A 365 -14.75 13.25 -16.06
CA PRO A 365 -14.06 14.49 -16.37
C PRO A 365 -13.97 14.67 -17.89
N SER A 366 -13.65 15.88 -18.38
CA SER A 366 -13.54 16.12 -19.83
C SER A 366 -12.54 15.18 -20.50
N PHE A 367 -11.45 14.82 -19.82
CA PHE A 367 -10.46 13.89 -20.34
C PHE A 367 -10.92 12.43 -20.46
N ASP A 368 -11.97 11.98 -19.77
CA ASP A 368 -12.51 10.61 -19.97
C ASP A 368 -13.20 10.42 -21.32
N PHE A 369 -13.40 11.52 -22.08
CA PHE A 369 -13.96 11.47 -23.42
C PHE A 369 -12.87 11.33 -24.50
N PHE A 370 -11.58 11.29 -24.14
CA PHE A 370 -10.57 10.70 -25.04
C PHE A 370 -10.97 9.25 -25.36
N GLY A 371 -10.95 8.87 -26.64
CA GLY A 371 -11.45 7.57 -27.10
C GLY A 371 -12.94 7.53 -27.49
N GLU A 372 -13.75 8.50 -27.06
CA GLU A 372 -15.16 8.64 -27.44
C GLU A 372 -15.42 9.87 -28.32
N ALA A 373 -14.89 11.01 -27.92
CA ALA A 373 -15.08 12.32 -28.54
C ALA A 373 -14.53 12.37 -29.97
N LYS A 374 -15.27 13.04 -30.87
CA LYS A 374 -14.92 13.12 -32.29
C LYS A 374 -14.80 14.54 -32.81
N ALA A 375 -13.69 14.82 -33.48
CA ALA A 375 -13.48 16.01 -34.29
C ALA A 375 -13.58 15.63 -35.77
N SER A 376 -14.49 16.26 -36.52
CA SER A 376 -14.73 15.98 -37.95
C SER A 376 -15.04 14.51 -38.31
N GLY A 377 -15.42 13.69 -37.33
CA GLY A 377 -15.71 12.26 -37.48
C GLY A 377 -14.58 11.30 -37.09
N GLU A 378 -13.38 11.82 -36.81
CA GLU A 378 -12.22 11.07 -36.32
C GLU A 378 -12.11 11.18 -34.80
N LEU A 379 -11.51 10.17 -34.15
CA LEU A 379 -11.34 10.15 -32.69
C LEU A 379 -10.26 11.14 -32.25
N ILE A 380 -10.56 11.97 -31.26
CA ILE A 380 -9.61 12.94 -30.72
C ILE A 380 -8.55 12.19 -29.91
N GLY A 381 -7.26 12.49 -30.15
CA GLY A 381 -6.11 11.83 -29.52
C GLY A 381 -5.55 10.61 -30.25
N GLU A 382 -6.13 10.22 -31.39
CA GLU A 382 -5.57 9.17 -32.25
C GLU A 382 -4.53 9.72 -33.23
N TYR A 383 -3.38 9.05 -33.35
CA TYR A 383 -2.34 9.33 -34.34
C TYR A 383 -2.15 8.15 -35.27
N ARG A 384 -2.07 8.45 -36.57
CA ARG A 384 -1.86 7.47 -37.64
C ARG A 384 -0.56 7.75 -38.39
N ASP A 385 0.06 6.69 -38.91
CA ASP A 385 1.18 6.79 -39.83
C ASP A 385 0.72 7.20 -41.25
N GLY A 386 1.69 7.36 -42.16
CA GLY A 386 1.41 7.69 -43.57
C GLY A 386 0.71 6.59 -44.38
N GLU A 387 0.52 5.39 -43.80
CA GLU A 387 -0.24 4.28 -44.38
C GLU A 387 -1.65 4.17 -43.78
N GLY A 388 -1.95 4.95 -42.74
CA GLY A 388 -3.24 4.99 -42.03
C GLY A 388 -3.33 4.04 -40.83
N ASN A 389 -2.25 3.37 -40.44
CA ASN A 389 -2.22 2.51 -39.25
C ASN A 389 -2.17 3.37 -37.99
N VAL A 390 -2.87 2.98 -36.92
CA VAL A 390 -2.82 3.66 -35.63
C VAL A 390 -1.48 3.39 -34.96
N VAL A 391 -0.68 4.44 -34.74
CA VAL A 391 0.61 4.38 -34.05
C VAL A 391 0.52 4.80 -32.59
N PHE A 392 -0.48 5.63 -32.25
CA PHE A 392 -0.86 5.97 -30.88
C PHE A 392 -2.39 6.13 -30.87
N SER A 393 -3.07 5.43 -29.98
CA SER A 393 -4.54 5.36 -29.96
C SER A 393 -5.15 6.43 -29.05
N ALA A 394 -6.43 6.76 -29.29
CA ALA A 394 -7.16 7.66 -28.40
C ALA A 394 -7.36 7.09 -26.98
N GLU A 395 -7.40 5.76 -26.84
CA GLU A 395 -7.34 5.04 -25.55
C GLU A 395 -6.00 5.30 -24.83
N GLU A 396 -4.89 5.31 -25.55
CA GLU A 396 -3.58 5.66 -24.96
C GLU A 396 -3.52 7.14 -24.56
N MET A 397 -4.23 8.04 -25.25
CA MET A 397 -4.38 9.44 -24.80
C MET A 397 -5.21 9.52 -23.52
N HIS A 398 -6.28 8.72 -23.40
CA HIS A 398 -7.09 8.62 -22.19
C HIS A 398 -6.27 8.10 -21.00
N GLN A 399 -5.54 7.00 -21.19
CA GLN A 399 -4.67 6.43 -20.15
C GLN A 399 -3.56 7.39 -19.71
N PHE A 400 -2.97 8.16 -20.65
CA PHE A 400 -2.04 9.23 -20.31
C PHE A 400 -2.72 10.33 -19.49
N ALA A 401 -3.91 10.79 -19.91
CA ALA A 401 -4.64 11.83 -19.22
C ALA A 401 -5.03 11.42 -17.78
N LEU A 402 -5.48 10.18 -17.60
CA LEU A 402 -5.81 9.60 -16.30
C LEU A 402 -4.57 9.51 -15.39
N ALA A 403 -3.45 9.00 -15.92
CA ALA A 403 -2.18 8.94 -15.20
C ALA A 403 -1.67 10.34 -14.81
N ARG A 404 -1.74 11.30 -15.73
CA ARG A 404 -1.40 12.71 -15.52
C ARG A 404 -2.29 13.35 -14.45
N PHE A 405 -3.60 13.10 -14.47
CA PHE A 405 -4.55 13.59 -13.49
C PHE A 405 -4.19 13.10 -12.08
N TYR A 406 -4.05 11.79 -11.90
CA TYR A 406 -3.69 11.22 -10.60
C TYR A 406 -2.31 11.67 -10.12
N ALA A 407 -1.32 11.71 -11.01
CA ALA A 407 0.06 12.01 -10.67
C ALA A 407 0.35 13.49 -10.38
N LYS A 408 -0.31 14.42 -11.08
CA LYS A 408 -0.08 15.87 -10.98
C LYS A 408 -1.16 16.58 -10.19
N ILE A 409 -2.42 16.43 -10.61
CA ILE A 409 -3.56 17.21 -10.13
C ILE A 409 -4.01 16.65 -8.77
N GLN A 410 -4.50 15.42 -8.74
CA GLN A 410 -5.00 14.82 -7.51
C GLN A 410 -3.87 14.58 -6.49
N GLY A 411 -2.68 14.15 -6.96
CA GLY A 411 -1.49 14.01 -6.11
C GLY A 411 -1.12 15.30 -5.36
N ALA A 412 -1.33 16.48 -5.95
CA ALA A 412 -1.13 17.76 -5.26
C ALA A 412 -2.13 17.98 -4.11
N PHE A 413 -3.41 17.68 -4.32
CA PHE A 413 -4.45 17.86 -3.30
C PHE A 413 -4.27 16.94 -2.08
N ILE A 414 -3.83 15.69 -2.28
CA ILE A 414 -3.61 14.73 -1.19
C ILE A 414 -2.16 14.70 -0.67
N GLY A 415 -1.30 15.64 -1.11
CA GLY A 415 0.11 15.69 -0.72
C GLY A 415 0.98 14.53 -1.23
N SER A 416 0.46 13.71 -2.15
CA SER A 416 1.13 12.57 -2.80
C SER A 416 1.50 12.93 -4.25
N VAL A 417 2.22 14.04 -4.47
CA VAL A 417 2.59 14.52 -5.81
C VAL A 417 3.54 13.52 -6.46
N LEU A 418 3.03 12.76 -7.43
CA LEU A 418 3.84 11.77 -8.13
C LEU A 418 4.69 12.43 -9.21
N ILE A 419 4.15 13.41 -9.94
CA ILE A 419 4.88 14.17 -10.96
C ILE A 419 4.66 15.67 -10.72
N PRO A 420 5.71 16.49 -10.60
CA PRO A 420 5.56 17.93 -10.40
C PRO A 420 5.07 18.64 -11.67
N ASN A 421 4.24 19.67 -11.50
CA ASN A 421 3.95 20.63 -12.56
C ASN A 421 5.17 21.51 -12.82
N GLN A 422 5.53 21.72 -14.09
CA GLN A 422 6.60 22.66 -14.46
C GLN A 422 6.11 24.12 -14.51
N ASP A 423 4.78 24.33 -14.65
CA ASP A 423 4.18 25.64 -14.94
C ASP A 423 3.58 26.38 -13.74
N THR A 424 3.51 25.77 -12.54
CA THR A 424 3.06 26.50 -11.35
C THR A 424 4.15 27.46 -10.92
N GLY A 425 3.94 28.77 -11.13
CA GLY A 425 4.91 29.85 -10.94
C GLY A 425 5.52 30.03 -9.53
N ILE A 426 5.20 29.14 -8.59
CA ILE A 426 5.88 29.00 -7.29
C ILE A 426 7.22 28.27 -7.50
N GLY A 427 8.20 28.97 -8.08
CA GLY A 427 9.60 28.56 -8.09
C GLY A 427 9.95 27.39 -9.00
N ALA A 428 10.04 27.66 -10.31
CA ALA A 428 10.60 26.73 -11.29
C ALA A 428 12.09 26.41 -11.03
N MET A 429 12.37 25.43 -10.17
CA MET A 429 13.70 24.80 -10.04
C MET A 429 13.87 23.69 -11.07
N THR A 430 14.21 24.09 -12.30
CA THR A 430 14.62 23.17 -13.36
C THR A 430 16.09 22.80 -13.22
N ASN A 431 16.38 21.50 -13.13
CA ASN A 431 17.70 20.93 -13.34
C ASN A 431 17.58 19.57 -14.06
N ALA A 432 18.65 19.17 -14.76
CA ALA A 432 18.60 18.23 -15.89
C ALA A 432 18.32 16.74 -15.57
N ASN A 433 17.76 16.45 -14.39
CA ASN A 433 17.53 15.11 -13.87
C ASN A 433 16.11 14.94 -13.26
N GLY A 434 15.11 15.64 -13.83
CA GLY A 434 13.67 15.35 -13.66
C GLY A 434 13.20 15.04 -12.23
N ASN A 435 12.75 16.06 -11.51
CA ASN A 435 12.17 15.89 -10.16
C ASN A 435 11.00 14.88 -10.22
N ILE A 436 11.04 13.84 -9.37
CA ILE A 436 9.92 12.92 -9.19
C ILE A 436 9.77 12.64 -7.70
N GLY A 437 8.58 12.92 -7.14
CA GLY A 437 8.26 12.77 -5.71
C GLY A 437 9.03 13.68 -4.74
N MET A 438 8.42 14.82 -4.37
CA MET A 438 8.48 15.50 -3.06
C MET A 438 8.22 17.01 -3.21
N VAL A 439 7.20 17.51 -2.49
CA VAL A 439 7.32 18.82 -1.81
C VAL A 439 7.54 18.54 -0.34
N THR A 440 8.80 18.33 0.05
CA THR A 440 9.24 18.67 1.41
C THR A 440 10.74 18.90 1.42
N MET A 441 11.16 19.84 2.25
CA MET A 441 12.55 20.21 2.42
C MET A 441 13.15 19.42 3.60
N ASN A 442 14.46 19.20 3.61
CA ASN A 442 15.16 18.78 4.83
C ASN A 442 15.17 19.87 5.90
N ASP A 443 15.70 19.58 7.10
CA ASP A 443 15.79 20.48 8.26
C ASP A 443 16.54 21.82 8.00
N SER A 444 17.14 22.00 6.83
CA SER A 444 17.82 23.23 6.39
C SER A 444 17.13 23.97 5.25
N GLY A 445 15.96 23.52 4.77
CA GLY A 445 15.20 24.18 3.71
C GLY A 445 15.63 23.82 2.28
N PHE A 446 16.12 22.59 2.03
CA PHE A 446 16.48 22.12 0.67
C PHE A 446 15.75 20.83 0.24
N PRO A 447 15.40 20.66 -1.05
CA PRO A 447 14.91 19.38 -1.61
C PRO A 447 16.03 18.34 -1.60
N ALA A 448 15.71 17.06 -1.32
CA ALA A 448 16.70 16.09 -0.87
C ALA A 448 17.34 15.21 -1.97
N GLU A 449 16.57 14.45 -2.76
CA GLU A 449 17.13 13.41 -3.66
C GLU A 449 16.42 13.30 -5.02
N LYS A 450 16.97 12.46 -5.91
CA LYS A 450 16.45 12.19 -7.25
C LYS A 450 15.33 11.14 -7.19
N GLY A 451 14.33 11.27 -8.06
CA GLY A 451 13.31 10.24 -8.25
C GLY A 451 13.86 8.93 -8.81
N ILE A 452 13.06 7.87 -8.68
CA ILE A 452 13.37 6.51 -9.11
C ILE A 452 13.21 6.39 -10.63
N SER A 453 14.06 5.61 -11.31
CA SER A 453 13.98 5.44 -12.77
C SER A 453 12.81 4.54 -13.23
N LEU A 454 12.38 4.65 -14.49
CA LEU A 454 11.33 3.80 -15.06
C LEU A 454 11.67 2.30 -14.98
N GLU A 455 12.95 1.95 -15.13
CA GLU A 455 13.44 0.57 -15.00
C GLU A 455 13.29 0.05 -13.56
N GLU A 456 13.70 0.85 -12.57
CA GLU A 456 13.52 0.53 -11.15
C GLU A 456 12.05 0.49 -10.73
N MET A 457 11.19 1.36 -11.28
CA MET A 457 9.74 1.30 -11.07
C MET A 457 9.13 0.01 -11.62
N ARG A 458 9.49 -0.37 -12.85
CA ARG A 458 9.05 -1.65 -13.45
C ARG A 458 9.50 -2.84 -12.62
N GLN A 459 10.76 -2.84 -12.16
CA GLN A 459 11.28 -3.88 -11.27
C GLN A 459 10.51 -3.94 -9.95
N LEU A 460 10.25 -2.79 -9.31
CA LEU A 460 9.52 -2.74 -8.05
C LEU A 460 8.05 -3.19 -8.21
N LYS A 461 7.40 -2.84 -9.34
CA LYS A 461 6.06 -3.31 -9.66
C LYS A 461 6.02 -4.82 -9.90
N ALA A 462 7.02 -5.39 -10.58
CA ALA A 462 7.13 -6.83 -10.73
C ALA A 462 7.39 -7.53 -9.37
N ASP A 463 8.32 -7.01 -8.57
CA ASP A 463 8.64 -7.50 -7.23
C ASP A 463 7.39 -7.53 -6.32
N ASN A 464 6.60 -6.46 -6.32
CA ASN A 464 5.33 -6.36 -5.57
C ASN A 464 4.34 -7.48 -5.93
N GLN A 465 4.30 -7.95 -7.18
CA GLN A 465 3.36 -8.99 -7.62
C GLN A 465 3.69 -10.38 -7.06
N TYR A 466 4.96 -10.72 -6.84
CA TYR A 466 5.37 -12.09 -6.49
C TYR A 466 6.03 -12.24 -5.13
N ILE A 467 6.78 -11.24 -4.63
CA ILE A 467 7.53 -11.36 -3.38
C ILE A 467 6.60 -11.60 -2.17
N PRO A 468 5.52 -10.83 -1.98
CA PRO A 468 4.51 -11.06 -0.93
C PRO A 468 3.97 -12.49 -0.86
N HIS A 469 3.78 -13.15 -2.01
CA HIS A 469 3.17 -14.47 -2.08
C HIS A 469 4.19 -15.62 -2.07
N LEU A 470 5.34 -15.43 -2.72
CA LEU A 470 6.35 -16.48 -2.89
C LEU A 470 7.26 -16.63 -1.67
N TYR A 471 7.64 -15.55 -0.99
CA TYR A 471 8.63 -15.64 0.10
C TYR A 471 8.10 -16.36 1.36
N PRO A 472 6.82 -16.24 1.77
CA PRO A 472 6.27 -17.07 2.84
C PRO A 472 6.26 -18.56 2.48
N VAL A 473 6.11 -18.90 1.19
CA VAL A 473 6.22 -20.28 0.68
C VAL A 473 7.67 -20.77 0.74
N LEU A 474 8.65 -19.95 0.34
CA LEU A 474 10.08 -20.26 0.45
C LEU A 474 10.50 -20.49 1.92
N ALA A 475 9.96 -19.69 2.85
CA ALA A 475 10.18 -19.87 4.28
C ALA A 475 9.65 -21.22 4.78
N ALA A 476 8.41 -21.60 4.44
CA ALA A 476 7.87 -22.93 4.78
C ALA A 476 8.72 -24.06 4.16
N ARG A 477 9.08 -23.93 2.87
CA ARG A 477 9.90 -24.88 2.11
C ARG A 477 11.24 -25.15 2.78
N ARG A 478 11.93 -24.13 3.28
CA ARG A 478 13.20 -24.26 4.04
C ARG A 478 13.06 -25.21 5.23
N PHE A 479 12.00 -25.03 6.04
CA PHE A 479 11.79 -25.86 7.22
C PHE A 479 11.24 -27.25 6.89
N VAL A 480 10.41 -27.40 5.85
CA VAL A 480 9.89 -28.72 5.43
C VAL A 480 11.04 -29.69 5.14
N TYR A 481 12.03 -29.29 4.34
CA TYR A 481 13.20 -30.13 4.06
C TYR A 481 14.09 -30.36 5.29
N THR A 482 14.32 -29.31 6.10
CA THR A 482 15.15 -29.40 7.31
C THR A 482 14.54 -30.34 8.37
N PHE A 483 13.22 -30.31 8.53
CA PHE A 483 12.50 -31.07 9.55
C PHE A 483 11.98 -32.43 9.07
N ALA A 484 11.94 -32.73 7.76
CA ALA A 484 11.44 -34.01 7.25
C ALA A 484 12.08 -35.23 7.95
N GLY A 485 13.41 -35.25 8.08
CA GLY A 485 14.14 -36.31 8.78
C GLY A 485 13.90 -36.33 10.29
N LEU A 486 13.81 -35.14 10.92
CA LEU A 486 13.57 -35.01 12.35
C LEU A 486 12.16 -35.50 12.73
N VAL A 487 11.13 -35.07 11.99
CA VAL A 487 9.72 -35.44 12.23
C VAL A 487 9.52 -36.95 11.99
N ALA A 488 10.17 -37.53 10.97
CA ALA A 488 10.17 -38.98 10.76
C ALA A 488 10.84 -39.73 11.93
N LEU A 489 12.02 -39.30 12.39
CA LEU A 489 12.72 -39.90 13.54
C LEU A 489 11.89 -39.80 14.83
N MET A 490 11.31 -38.63 15.09
CA MET A 490 10.46 -38.39 16.26
C MET A 490 9.16 -39.20 16.22
N THR A 491 8.61 -39.46 15.03
CA THR A 491 7.47 -40.38 14.82
C THR A 491 7.85 -41.82 15.20
N ILE A 492 9.04 -42.30 14.79
CA ILE A 492 9.54 -43.62 15.20
C ILE A 492 9.66 -43.71 16.72
N LEU A 493 10.29 -42.71 17.35
CA LEU A 493 10.50 -42.67 18.81
C LEU A 493 9.18 -42.63 19.57
N PHE A 494 8.22 -41.81 19.13
CA PHE A 494 6.86 -41.74 19.69
C PHE A 494 6.20 -43.12 19.75
N TYR A 495 6.17 -43.86 18.65
CA TYR A 495 5.59 -45.21 18.61
C TYR A 495 6.39 -46.24 19.41
N GLN A 496 7.73 -46.15 19.44
CA GLN A 496 8.54 -47.01 20.30
C GLN A 496 8.23 -46.78 21.79
N PHE A 497 8.06 -45.54 22.22
CA PHE A 497 7.72 -45.23 23.61
C PHE A 497 6.28 -45.64 23.97
N ILE A 498 5.31 -45.50 23.06
CA ILE A 498 3.95 -46.08 23.25
C ILE A 498 4.06 -47.58 23.50
N ARG A 499 4.77 -48.31 22.63
CA ARG A 499 4.90 -49.77 22.77
C ARG A 499 5.55 -50.16 24.10
N ARG A 500 6.62 -49.46 24.52
CA ARG A 500 7.28 -49.72 25.81
C ARG A 500 6.40 -49.37 27.02
N GLU A 501 5.55 -48.36 26.89
CA GLU A 501 4.54 -48.03 27.91
C GLU A 501 3.46 -49.13 28.01
N GLU A 502 2.92 -49.60 26.89
CA GLU A 502 1.95 -50.70 26.81
C GLU A 502 2.52 -52.02 27.38
N ASP A 503 3.74 -52.39 26.99
CA ASP A 503 4.46 -53.56 27.52
C ASP A 503 4.61 -53.46 29.05
N THR A 504 5.01 -52.28 29.58
CA THR A 504 5.17 -52.05 31.02
C THR A 504 3.82 -52.09 31.77
N ILE A 505 2.72 -51.62 31.15
CA ILE A 505 1.38 -51.70 31.72
C ILE A 505 0.90 -53.16 31.80
N LYS A 506 1.25 -53.99 30.80
CA LYS A 506 0.94 -55.43 30.80
C LYS A 506 1.69 -56.15 31.94
N GLU A 507 3.00 -55.93 32.08
CA GLU A 507 3.81 -56.46 33.19
C GLU A 507 3.22 -56.07 34.57
N MET A 508 2.73 -54.84 34.73
CA MET A 508 2.08 -54.41 35.98
C MET A 508 0.74 -55.11 36.23
N ARG A 509 -0.06 -55.38 35.20
CA ARG A 509 -1.33 -56.12 35.35
C ARG A 509 -1.08 -57.57 35.77
N GLU A 510 -0.11 -58.24 35.14
CA GLU A 510 0.26 -59.62 35.43
C GLU A 510 0.71 -59.76 36.91
N LEU A 511 1.63 -58.90 37.37
CA LEU A 511 2.06 -58.87 38.79
C LEU A 511 0.95 -58.53 39.80
N THR A 512 -0.13 -57.87 39.37
CA THR A 512 -1.28 -57.56 40.21
C THR A 512 -2.27 -58.73 40.26
N GLN A 513 -2.39 -59.51 39.18
CA GLN A 513 -3.22 -60.72 39.11
C GLN A 513 -2.56 -61.90 39.85
N GLU A 514 -1.27 -62.13 39.65
CA GLU A 514 -0.51 -63.17 40.41
C GLU A 514 -0.51 -62.87 41.91
N GLY A 515 -0.38 -61.60 42.29
CA GLY A 515 -0.34 -61.16 43.69
C GLY A 515 -1.68 -61.15 44.43
N GLY A 516 -2.78 -61.62 43.81
CA GLY A 516 -4.11 -61.77 44.40
C GLY A 516 -4.69 -63.19 44.25
N ALA A 517 -3.86 -64.17 43.86
CA ALA A 517 -4.18 -65.59 43.85
C ALA A 517 -3.52 -66.37 45.03
N GLU A 518 -2.81 -65.64 45.91
CA GLU A 518 -2.37 -66.04 47.25
C GLU A 518 -3.26 -65.35 48.32
#